data_AF-A0A6M5J6Q2-F1
#
_entry.id   AF-A0A6M5J6Q2-F1
#
_cell.length_a   1.000
_cell.length_b   1.000
_cell.length_c   1.000
_cell.angle_alpha   90.00
_cell.angle_beta   90.00
_cell.angle_gamma   90.00
#
_symmetry.space_group_name_H-M   'P 1'
#
loop_
_entity.id
_entity.type
_entity.pdbx_description
1 polymer ?
#
loop_
_entity_poly.entity_id
_entity_poly.type
_entity_poly.pdbx_seq_one_letter_code
_entity_poly.pdbx_strand_id
1 'polypeptide(L)'
;MSQRNQQPRRQGAGRVRAPLPNGCRYLDPAVASLMVAAVHAQTDEALTDQFGLSYNTWRKIKLGMPIRASLADRVEQRVRGQQCPT
;
A
#
# COMPACT_ATOMS: atom_id res chain seq x y z
N MET A 1 18.15 43.02 20.68
CA MET A 1 16.79 42.69 21.16
C MET A 1 16.05 41.96 20.05
N SER A 2 16.12 40.63 20.04
CA SER A 2 15.61 39.79 18.96
C SER A 2 14.14 39.45 19.20
N GLN A 3 13.24 39.99 18.38
CA GLN A 3 11.82 39.66 18.46
C GLN A 3 11.56 38.31 17.79
N ARG A 4 11.07 37.37 18.60
CA ARG A 4 10.49 36.07 18.25
C ARG A 4 9.40 36.26 17.19
N ASN A 5 9.65 35.81 15.96
CA ASN A 5 8.58 35.68 14.97
C ASN A 5 7.90 34.33 15.19
N GLN A 6 6.75 34.37 15.87
CA GLN A 6 5.90 33.22 16.16
C GLN A 6 5.20 32.77 14.89
N GLN A 7 5.55 31.60 14.38
CA GLN A 7 4.84 30.98 13.26
C GLN A 7 3.53 30.36 13.77
N PRO A 8 2.36 30.74 13.21
CA PRO A 8 1.10 30.17 13.67
C PRO A 8 1.01 28.71 13.24
N ARG A 9 0.71 27.85 14.22
CA ARG A 9 0.30 26.47 13.99
C ARG A 9 -1.01 26.47 13.21
N ARG A 10 -0.94 26.22 11.90
CA ARG A 10 -2.13 25.93 11.11
C ARG A 10 -2.60 24.51 11.40
N GLN A 11 -3.52 24.48 12.35
CA GLN A 11 -4.74 23.69 12.49
C GLN A 11 -4.97 22.57 11.46
N GLY A 12 -5.49 21.45 11.98
CA GLY A 12 -5.83 20.25 11.24
C GLY A 12 -6.77 20.53 10.08
N ALA A 13 -6.27 20.29 8.88
CA ALA A 13 -7.09 20.07 7.71
C ALA A 13 -7.49 18.60 7.70
N GLY A 14 -8.79 18.30 7.73
CA GLY A 14 -9.29 16.97 7.38
C GLY A 14 -8.56 16.50 6.13
N ARG A 15 -8.00 15.29 6.16
CA ARG A 15 -7.22 14.74 5.04
C ARG A 15 -8.11 14.69 3.81
N VAL A 16 -8.12 15.77 3.02
CA VAL A 16 -8.58 15.76 1.65
C VAL A 16 -7.69 14.73 1.00
N ARG A 17 -8.26 13.56 0.72
CA ARG A 17 -7.54 12.41 0.18
C ARG A 17 -6.89 12.92 -1.10
N ALA A 18 -5.57 13.08 -1.09
CA ALA A 18 -4.85 13.63 -2.22
C ALA A 18 -5.26 12.85 -3.48
N PRO A 19 -5.44 13.53 -4.63
CA PRO A 19 -5.82 12.85 -5.85
C PRO A 19 -4.86 11.69 -6.12
N LEU A 20 -5.44 10.56 -6.51
CA LEU A 20 -4.71 9.34 -6.84
C LEU A 20 -3.59 9.69 -7.85
N PRO A 21 -2.36 9.22 -7.63
CA PRO A 21 -1.32 9.34 -8.64
C PRO A 21 -1.80 8.67 -9.94
N ASN A 22 -1.50 9.30 -11.08
CA ASN A 22 -1.92 8.78 -12.39
C ASN A 22 -1.49 7.32 -12.57
N GLY A 23 -2.42 6.48 -13.05
CA GLY A 23 -2.18 5.05 -13.26
C GLY A 23 -2.07 4.21 -11.98
N CYS A 24 -2.45 4.76 -10.82
CA CYS A 24 -2.56 4.01 -9.56
C CYS A 24 -4.01 3.75 -9.18
N ARG A 25 -4.27 2.60 -8.55
CA ARG A 25 -5.56 2.24 -7.95
C ARG A 25 -5.37 1.64 -6.57
N TYR A 26 -6.47 1.60 -5.82
CA TYR A 26 -6.50 0.83 -4.58
C TYR A 26 -6.59 -0.65 -4.90
N LEU A 27 -5.85 -1.45 -4.12
CA LEU A 27 -5.99 -2.90 -4.10
C LEU A 27 -7.31 -3.23 -3.41
N ASP A 28 -7.98 -4.30 -3.87
CA ASP A 28 -9.14 -4.84 -3.16
C ASP A 28 -8.77 -5.14 -1.69
N PRO A 29 -9.49 -4.57 -0.69
CA PRO A 29 -9.20 -4.77 0.72
C PRO A 29 -9.28 -6.23 1.17
N ALA A 30 -10.11 -7.06 0.52
CA ALA A 30 -10.16 -8.49 0.79
C ALA A 30 -8.85 -9.17 0.38
N VAL A 31 -8.31 -8.81 -0.80
CA VAL A 31 -7.02 -9.31 -1.29
C VAL A 31 -5.88 -8.83 -0.39
N ALA A 32 -5.88 -7.55 0.02
CA ALA A 32 -4.88 -7.04 0.95
C ALA A 32 -4.87 -7.82 2.27
N SER A 33 -6.06 -8.14 2.81
CA SER A 33 -6.20 -8.93 4.03
C SER A 33 -5.68 -10.36 3.86
N LEU A 34 -5.98 -10.99 2.72
CA LEU A 34 -5.47 -12.32 2.39
C LEU A 34 -3.95 -12.33 2.29
N MET A 35 -3.34 -11.31 1.67
CA MET A 35 -1.88 -11.21 1.60
C MET A 35 -1.25 -11.04 2.98
N VAL A 36 -1.86 -10.25 3.87
CA VAL A 36 -1.41 -10.08 5.26
C VAL A 36 -1.52 -11.38 6.06
N ALA A 37 -2.53 -12.21 5.80
CA ALA A 37 -2.66 -13.52 6.42
C ALA A 37 -1.68 -14.56 5.84
N ALA A 38 -1.35 -14.46 4.55
CA ALA A 38 -0.51 -15.44 3.84
C ALA A 38 1.00 -15.14 3.91
N VAL A 39 1.41 -13.91 4.23
CA VAL A 39 2.82 -13.53 4.24
C VAL A 39 3.58 -14.27 5.35
N HIS A 40 4.62 -15.01 4.97
CA HIS A 40 5.44 -15.77 5.92
C HIS A 40 6.64 -14.95 6.43
N ALA A 41 7.20 -14.08 5.59
CA ALA A 41 8.29 -13.18 5.92
C ALA A 41 8.12 -11.84 5.20
N GLN A 42 8.53 -10.75 5.85
CA GLN A 42 8.39 -9.37 5.35
C GLN A 42 9.73 -8.79 4.87
N THR A 43 10.69 -9.63 4.48
CA THR A 43 11.92 -9.18 3.80
C THR A 43 11.64 -8.93 2.33
N ASP A 44 12.49 -8.14 1.66
CA ASP A 44 12.28 -7.81 0.24
C ASP A 44 12.35 -9.06 -0.64
N GLU A 45 13.23 -10.00 -0.30
CA GLU A 45 13.44 -11.27 -1.00
C GLU A 45 12.19 -12.15 -0.87
N ALA A 46 11.68 -12.34 0.35
CA ALA A 46 10.49 -13.16 0.60
C ALA A 46 9.23 -12.59 -0.04
N LEU A 47 9.07 -11.27 -0.04
CA LEU A 47 7.93 -10.59 -0.67
C LEU A 47 8.01 -10.65 -2.20
N THR A 48 9.22 -10.55 -2.74
CA THR A 48 9.46 -10.70 -4.17
C THR A 48 9.21 -12.14 -4.60
N ASP A 49 9.66 -13.12 -3.83
CA ASP A 49 9.45 -14.55 -4.13
C ASP A 49 7.96 -14.93 -4.04
N GLN A 50 7.30 -14.59 -2.94
CA GLN A 50 5.91 -15.00 -2.69
C GLN A 50 4.89 -14.22 -3.54
N PHE A 51 5.06 -12.91 -3.67
CA PHE A 51 4.06 -12.03 -4.27
C PHE A 51 4.56 -11.25 -5.50
N GLY A 52 5.86 -11.29 -5.81
CA GLY A 52 6.44 -10.54 -6.93
C GLY A 52 6.44 -9.02 -6.73
N LEU A 53 6.55 -8.56 -5.49
CA LEU A 53 6.53 -7.14 -5.14
C LEU A 53 7.63 -6.78 -4.16
N SER A 54 8.10 -5.53 -4.25
CA SER A 54 9.09 -5.00 -3.30
C SER A 54 8.48 -4.62 -1.96
N TYR A 55 9.33 -4.54 -0.94
CA TYR A 55 8.96 -4.11 0.40
C TYR A 55 8.27 -2.73 0.44
N ASN A 56 8.67 -1.81 -0.45
CA ASN A 56 8.02 -0.50 -0.56
C ASN A 56 6.55 -0.61 -0.98
N THR A 57 6.22 -1.54 -1.87
CA THR A 57 4.85 -1.81 -2.28
C THR A 57 4.08 -2.48 -1.14
N TRP A 58 4.71 -3.44 -0.46
CA TRP A 58 4.13 -4.11 0.70
C TRP A 58 3.69 -3.12 1.78
N ARG A 59 4.58 -2.17 2.11
CA ARG A 59 4.27 -1.10 3.07
C ARG A 59 3.07 -0.26 2.61
N LYS A 60 2.97 0.06 1.32
CA LYS A 60 1.81 0.80 0.76
C LYS A 60 0.51 0.01 0.94
N ILE A 61 0.52 -1.28 0.64
CA ILE A 61 -0.65 -2.17 0.78
C ILE A 61 -1.12 -2.20 2.24
N LYS A 62 -0.20 -2.41 3.20
CA LYS A 62 -0.53 -2.39 4.64
C LYS A 62 -1.14 -1.08 5.13
N LEU A 63 -0.77 0.03 4.48
CA LEU A 63 -1.28 1.37 4.81
C LEU A 63 -2.54 1.74 4.00
N GLY A 64 -3.07 0.84 3.18
CA GLY A 64 -4.22 1.12 2.30
C GLY A 64 -3.93 2.18 1.24
N MET A 65 -2.65 2.35 0.88
CA MET A 65 -2.22 3.31 -0.14
C MET A 65 -2.42 2.73 -1.55
N PRO A 66 -2.68 3.59 -2.54
CA PRO A 66 -2.80 3.13 -3.92
C PRO A 66 -1.45 2.69 -4.48
N ILE A 67 -1.49 1.66 -5.32
CA ILE A 67 -0.35 1.10 -6.05
C ILE A 67 -0.63 1.18 -7.55
N ARG A 68 0.40 0.96 -8.39
CA ARG A 68 0.24 0.95 -9.85
C ARG A 68 -0.84 -0.06 -10.26
N ALA A 69 -1.72 0.33 -11.19
CA ALA A 69 -2.83 -0.52 -11.64
C ALA A 69 -2.36 -1.89 -12.11
N SER A 70 -1.34 -1.93 -12.97
CA SER A 70 -0.74 -3.19 -13.46
C SER A 70 -0.10 -4.06 -12.37
N LEU A 71 0.29 -3.47 -11.24
CA LEU A 71 0.78 -4.23 -10.09
C LEU A 71 -0.38 -4.79 -9.28
N ALA A 72 -1.43 -4.00 -9.04
CA ALA A 72 -2.64 -4.47 -8.40
C ALA A 72 -3.26 -5.63 -9.17
N ASP A 73 -3.40 -5.52 -10.50
CA ASP A 73 -4.01 -6.57 -11.33
C ASP A 73 -3.23 -7.89 -11.22
N ARG A 74 -1.89 -7.83 -11.30
CA ARG A 74 -1.03 -9.03 -11.18
C ARG A 74 -1.07 -9.66 -9.79
N VAL A 75 -1.08 -8.83 -8.75
CA VAL A 75 -1.16 -9.31 -7.36
C VAL A 75 -2.51 -9.94 -7.09
N GLU A 76 -3.62 -9.31 -7.51
CA GLU A 76 -4.96 -9.85 -7.35
C GLU A 76 -5.12 -11.18 -8.10
N GLN A 77 -4.64 -11.27 -9.35
CA GLN A 77 -4.65 -12.52 -10.12
C GLN A 77 -3.83 -13.62 -9.43
N ARG A 78 -2.64 -13.30 -8.91
CA ARG A 78 -1.79 -14.27 -8.20
C ARG A 78 -2.44 -14.76 -6.91
N VAL A 79 -2.91 -13.85 -6.07
CA VAL A 79 -3.52 -14.20 -4.77
C VAL A 79 -4.80 -14.98 -4.97
N ARG A 80 -5.66 -14.57 -5.91
CA ARG A 80 -6.91 -15.29 -6.24
C ARG A 80 -6.64 -16.61 -6.95
N GLY A 81 -5.63 -16.69 -7.81
CA GLY A 81 -5.22 -17.93 -8.48
C GLY A 81 -4.56 -18.95 -7.55
N GLN A 82 -3.95 -18.48 -6.45
CA GLN A 82 -3.48 -19.35 -5.36
C GLN A 82 -4.64 -19.89 -4.50
N GLN A 83 -5.86 -19.36 -4.65
CA GLN A 83 -7.07 -19.85 -3.99
C GLN A 83 -7.79 -20.90 -4.85
N CYS A 84 -7.11 -21.99 -5.19
CA CYS A 84 -7.77 -23.25 -5.54
C CYS A 84 -7.67 -24.21 -4.35
N PRO A 85 -8.72 -24.38 -3.54
CA PRO A 85 -8.88 -25.59 -2.74
C PRO A 85 -9.38 -26.71 -3.68
N THR A 86 -8.84 -27.91 -3.50
CA THR A 86 -9.38 -29.16 -4.03
C THR A 86 -10.74 -29.45 -3.38
#